data_AF-D3PNC6-F1
#
_entry.id   AF-D3PNC6-F1
#
_cell.length_a   1.000
_cell.length_b   1.000
_cell.length_c   1.000
_cell.angle_alpha   90.00
_cell.angle_beta   90.00
_cell.angle_gamma   90.00
#
_symmetry.space_group_name_H-M   'P 1'
#
loop_
_entity.id
_entity.type
_entity.pdbx_description
1 polymer ?
#
loop_
_entity_poly.entity_id
_entity_poly.type
_entity_poly.pdbx_seq_one_letter_code
_entity_poly.pdbx_strand_id
1 'polypeptide(L)'
;MPKAIHEGTRVRFVDTDHPEDLACFLRHMAASLGEEPLLDVSGDTVVIECQTAPRMLEFLEGCLNGRLVPVWDSNGAYFRERGPMN
;
A
#
# COMPACT_ATOMS: atom_id res chain seq x y z
N MET A 1 9.73 -9.13 7.47
CA MET A 1 8.78 -8.75 6.41
C MET A 1 7.50 -8.31 7.09
N PRO A 2 7.06 -7.05 6.89
CA PRO A 2 5.90 -6.51 7.58
C PRO A 2 4.65 -7.31 7.29
N LYS A 3 3.81 -7.53 8.31
CA LYS A 3 2.53 -8.25 8.16
C LYS A 3 1.40 -7.25 7.97
N ALA A 4 0.69 -7.33 6.85
CA ALA A 4 -0.49 -6.53 6.59
C ALA A 4 -1.76 -7.20 7.16
N ILE A 5 -2.56 -6.43 7.90
CA ILE A 5 -3.85 -6.82 8.47
C ILE A 5 -4.90 -5.89 7.90
N HIS A 6 -5.91 -6.44 7.23
CA HIS A 6 -6.97 -5.68 6.55
C HIS A 6 -8.25 -5.72 7.39
N GLU A 7 -8.81 -4.55 7.70
CA GLU A 7 -9.97 -4.35 8.56
C GLU A 7 -10.95 -3.39 7.88
N GLY A 8 -11.63 -3.86 6.83
CA GLY A 8 -12.50 -3.01 6.01
C GLY A 8 -11.69 -2.01 5.19
N THR A 9 -11.91 -0.71 5.40
CA THR A 9 -11.16 0.36 4.72
C THR A 9 -9.80 0.67 5.35
N ARG A 10 -9.48 0.04 6.47
CA ARG A 10 -8.22 0.22 7.19
C ARG A 10 -7.26 -0.91 6.92
N VAL A 11 -5.99 -0.60 6.67
CA VAL A 11 -4.90 -1.58 6.59
C VAL A 11 -3.82 -1.23 7.61
N ARG A 12 -3.38 -2.23 8.38
CA ARG A 12 -2.33 -2.10 9.40
C ARG A 12 -1.13 -2.98 9.02
N PHE A 13 0.04 -2.37 8.89
CA PHE A 13 1.32 -3.06 8.73
C PHE A 13 2.00 -3.13 10.09
N VAL A 14 2.25 -4.33 10.59
CA VAL A 14 2.96 -4.57 11.86
C VAL A 14 4.32 -5.21 11.60
N ASP A 15 5.21 -5.17 12.60
CA ASP A 15 6.58 -5.69 12.51
C ASP A 15 7.37 -5.05 11.34
N THR A 16 7.22 -3.74 11.16
CA THR A 16 7.89 -2.99 10.08
C THR A 16 9.23 -2.46 10.57
N ASP A 17 10.33 -2.89 9.94
CA ASP A 17 11.70 -2.46 10.29
C ASP A 17 11.93 -0.95 10.01
N HIS A 18 11.27 -0.43 8.97
CA HIS A 18 11.35 0.98 8.54
C HIS A 18 9.94 1.56 8.28
N PRO A 19 9.18 1.86 9.35
CA PRO A 19 7.78 2.25 9.24
C PRO A 19 7.61 3.64 8.60
N GLU A 20 8.54 4.56 8.81
CA GLU A 20 8.53 5.88 8.17
C GLU A 20 8.75 5.81 6.66
N ASP A 21 9.66 4.92 6.21
CA ASP A 21 9.91 4.71 4.77
C ASP A 21 8.68 4.08 4.10
N LEU A 22 8.05 3.12 4.78
CA LEU A 22 6.80 2.52 4.32
C LEU A 22 5.68 3.57 4.24
N ALA A 23 5.51 4.40 5.28
CA ALA A 23 4.51 5.46 5.27
C ALA A 23 4.77 6.49 4.16
N CYS A 24 6.04 6.88 3.95
CA CYS A 24 6.45 7.75 2.87
C CYS A 24 6.10 7.15 1.50
N PHE A 25 6.39 5.86 1.30
CA PHE A 25 6.03 5.12 0.10
C PHE A 25 4.52 5.12 -0.13
N LEU A 26 3.73 4.76 0.90
CA LEU A 26 2.27 4.73 0.81
C LEU A 26 1.68 6.13 0.50
N ARG A 27 2.25 7.21 1.03
CA ARG A 27 1.85 8.59 0.67
C ARG A 27 2.10 8.89 -0.80
N HIS A 28 3.29 8.59 -1.31
CA HIS A 28 3.62 8.84 -2.72
C HIS A 28 2.74 8.03 -3.66
N MET A 29 2.44 6.80 -3.28
CA MET A 29 1.56 5.91 -4.02
C MET A 29 0.15 6.47 -4.10
N ALA A 30 -0.43 6.85 -2.96
CA ALA A 30 -1.76 7.45 -2.95
C ALA A 30 -1.82 8.77 -3.74
N ALA A 31 -0.80 9.62 -3.61
CA ALA A 31 -0.69 10.86 -4.38
C ALA A 31 -0.66 10.59 -5.90
N SER A 32 0.03 9.54 -6.35
CA SER A 32 0.04 9.12 -7.77
C SER A 32 -1.33 8.67 -8.27
N LEU A 33 -2.20 8.19 -7.37
CA LEU A 33 -3.58 7.81 -7.64
C LEU A 33 -4.54 9.01 -7.55
N GLY A 34 -4.06 10.18 -7.14
CA GLY A 34 -4.86 11.37 -6.86
C GLY A 34 -5.68 11.25 -5.57
N GLU A 35 -5.23 10.43 -4.62
CA GLU A 35 -5.90 10.14 -3.36
C GLU A 35 -5.04 10.55 -2.15
N GLU A 36 -5.69 10.93 -1.06
CA GLU A 36 -5.03 11.31 0.20
C GLU A 36 -5.64 10.52 1.38
N PRO A 37 -5.22 9.25 1.59
CA PRO A 37 -5.61 8.47 2.75
C PRO A 37 -4.96 9.02 4.02
N LEU A 38 -5.59 8.75 5.17
CA LEU A 38 -4.99 9.10 6.45
C LEU A 38 -3.94 8.03 6.81
N LEU A 39 -2.72 8.49 7.14
CA LEU A 39 -1.60 7.63 7.50
C LEU A 39 -1.10 8.00 8.89
N ASP A 40 -1.02 7.00 9.76
CA ASP A 40 -0.50 7.08 11.12
C ASP A 40 0.67 6.11 11.29
N VAL A 41 1.72 6.58 11.97
CA VAL A 41 2.93 5.80 12.22
C VAL A 41 3.16 5.76 13.73
N SER A 42 3.24 4.55 14.28
CA SER A 42 3.39 4.34 15.72
C SER A 42 4.30 3.15 15.98
N GLY A 43 5.51 3.40 16.49
CA GLY A 43 6.49 2.34 16.72
C GLY A 43 6.85 1.63 15.42
N ASP A 44 6.69 0.31 15.40
CA ASP A 44 6.91 -0.59 14.24
C ASP A 44 5.67 -0.76 13.35
N THR A 45 4.62 0.03 13.62
CA THR A 45 3.31 -0.12 13.01
C THR A 45 2.96 1.07 12.13
N VAL A 46 2.48 0.79 10.93
CA VAL A 46 1.92 1.79 9.99
C VAL A 46 0.45 1.48 9.76
N VAL A 47 -0.40 2.48 9.94
CA VAL A 47 -1.84 2.38 9.70
C VAL A 47 -2.20 3.30 8.55
N ILE A 48 -2.92 2.76 7.57
CA ILE A 48 -3.53 3.54 6.49
C ILE A 48 -5.05 3.37 6.53
N GLU A 49 -5.77 4.47 6.54
CA GLU A 49 -7.23 4.53 6.44
C GLU A 49 -7.62 5.00 5.03
N CYS A 50 -8.23 4.11 4.27
CA CYS A 50 -8.54 4.30 2.86
C CYS A 50 -10.00 4.68 2.61
N GLN A 51 -10.74 5.15 3.62
CA GLN A 51 -12.14 5.57 3.46
C GLN A 51 -12.33 6.60 2.33
N THR A 52 -11.36 7.50 2.14
CA THR A 52 -11.32 8.52 1.07
C THR A 52 -10.39 8.14 -0.10
N ALA A 53 -9.83 6.93 -0.07
CA ALA A 53 -8.83 6.45 -1.03
C ALA A 53 -9.15 5.02 -1.53
N PRO A 54 -10.30 4.81 -2.20
CA PRO A 54 -10.74 3.48 -2.62
C PRO A 54 -9.77 2.78 -3.59
N ARG A 55 -9.05 3.51 -4.45
CA ARG A 55 -8.09 2.91 -5.38
C ARG A 55 -6.84 2.42 -4.64
N MET A 56 -6.43 3.14 -3.60
CA MET A 56 -5.37 2.70 -2.69
C MET A 56 -5.78 1.43 -1.93
N LEU A 57 -7.03 1.31 -1.48
CA LEU A 57 -7.53 0.08 -0.85
C LEU A 57 -7.48 -1.12 -1.80
N GLU A 58 -8.02 -0.96 -3.01
CA GLU A 58 -7.99 -2.01 -4.04
C GLU A 58 -6.54 -2.44 -4.36
N PHE A 59 -5.61 -1.48 -4.40
CA PHE A 59 -4.19 -1.74 -4.57
C PHE A 59 -3.65 -2.65 -3.44
N LEU A 60 -3.89 -2.26 -2.18
CA LEU A 60 -3.39 -3.01 -1.02
C LEU A 60 -3.95 -4.43 -0.97
N GLU A 61 -5.24 -4.59 -1.25
CA GLU A 61 -5.89 -5.91 -1.33
C GLU A 61 -5.37 -6.74 -2.51
N GLY A 62 -5.11 -6.10 -3.65
CA GLY A 62 -4.52 -6.75 -4.81
C GLY A 62 -3.09 -7.23 -4.55
N CYS A 63 -2.29 -6.49 -3.78
CA CYS A 63 -0.97 -6.93 -3.34
C CYS A 63 -1.04 -8.08 -2.34
N LEU A 64 -1.96 -8.04 -1.38
CA LEU A 64 -2.17 -9.14 -0.41
C LEU A 64 -2.48 -10.46 -1.13
N ASN A 65 -3.35 -10.40 -2.14
CA ASN A 65 -3.76 -11.58 -2.92
C ASN A 65 -2.76 -11.97 -4.01
N GLY A 66 -1.63 -11.27 -4.10
CA GLY A 66 -0.59 -11.51 -5.12
C GLY A 66 -1.08 -11.27 -6.55
N ARG A 67 -2.20 -10.57 -6.73
CA ARG A 67 -2.78 -10.20 -8.03
C ARG A 67 -2.09 -8.99 -8.63
N LEU A 68 -1.66 -8.03 -7.79
CA LEU A 68 -0.99 -6.81 -8.23
C LEU A 68 0.47 -6.83 -7.82
N VAL A 69 1.33 -6.46 -8.76
CA VAL A 69 2.77 -6.31 -8.55
C VAL A 69 3.17 -4.87 -8.82
N PRO A 70 3.89 -4.20 -7.89
CA PRO A 70 4.43 -2.89 -8.16
C PRO A 70 5.54 -2.97 -9.22
N VAL A 71 5.49 -2.06 -10.18
CA VAL A 71 6.50 -1.88 -11.23
C VAL A 71 7.06 -0.47 -11.11
N TRP A 72 8.38 -0.37 -11.07
CA TRP A 72 9.10 0.90 -11.15
C TRP A 72 9.76 1.01 -12.51
N ASP A 73 9.49 2.10 -13.22
CA ASP A 73 10.19 2.47 -14.46
C ASP A 73 10.68 3.93 -14.41
N SER A 74 11.26 4.39 -15.51
CA SER A 74 11.76 5.76 -15.67
C SER A 74 10.67 6.85 -15.61
N ASN A 75 9.39 6.48 -15.70
CA ASN A 75 8.24 7.37 -15.64
C ASN A 75 7.53 7.36 -14.28
N GLY A 76 7.95 6.49 -13.35
CA GLY A 76 7.42 6.44 -11.99
C GLY A 76 7.03 5.03 -11.56
N ALA A 77 6.17 4.96 -10.54
CA ALA A 77 5.62 3.70 -10.06
C ALA A 77 4.22 3.49 -10.66
N TYR A 78 3.98 2.31 -11.22
CA TYR A 78 2.65 1.88 -11.66
C TYR A 78 2.43 0.39 -11.33
N PHE A 79 1.19 -0.06 -11.39
CA PHE A 79 0.83 -1.44 -11.07
C PHE A 79 0.44 -2.18 -12.33
N ARG A 80 0.85 -3.45 -12.39
CA ARG A 80 0.34 -4.39 -13.37
C ARG A 80 -0.31 -5.56 -12.66
N GLU A 81 -1.34 -6.11 -13.29
CA GLU A 81 -1.79 -7.44 -12.93
C GLU A 81 -0.66 -8.44 -13.13
N ARG A 82 -0.51 -9.35 -12.17
CA ARG A 82 0.42 -10.47 -12.28
C ARG A 82 -0.06 -11.32 -13.45
N GLY A 83 0.77 -11.42 -14.50
CA GLY A 83 0.51 -12.33 -15.60
C GLY A 83 0.38 -13.79 -15.11
N PRO A 84 -0.18 -14.69 -15.94
CA PRO A 84 -0.34 -16.09 -15.54
C PRO A 84 1.00 -16.67 -15.08
N MET A 85 1.02 -17.21 -13.86
CA MET A 85 2.15 -18.03 -13.40
C MET A 85 2.04 -19.39 -14.08
N ASN A 86 2.90 -19.63 -15.08
CA ASN A 86 3.21 -20.98 -15.55
C ASN A 86 4.17 -21.65 -14.57
#